data_AF-A0A1R1I947-F1
#
_entry.id   AF-A0A1R1I947-F1
#
_cell.length_a   1.000
_cell.length_b   1.000
_cell.length_c   1.000
_cell.angle_alpha   90.00
_cell.angle_beta   90.00
_cell.angle_gamma   90.00
#
_symmetry.space_group_name_H-M   'P 1'
#
loop_
_entity.id
_entity.type
_entity.pdbx_description
1 polymer ?
#
loop_
_entity_poly.entity_id
_entity_poly.type
_entity_poly.pdbx_seq_one_letter_code
_entity_poly.pdbx_strand_id
1 'polypeptide(L)'
;MKDNLRTCLLIVAVLATAACTALPERPSRLNGQGPLAALAYQQALPALSAGEIVRDRAELAAMPGDPDAQMRLALLLAHPRGTADMARAQALLEAIQRNAEPAAVRLQPLARLLGEQLAERQKLETHNERLALQLKEGQRKLQELQEKLDRLAEIERSLPSRPRSPLPGSLQ
;
A
#
# COMPACT_ATOMS: atom_id res chain seq x y z
N MET A 1 34.39 -30.96 -12.56
CA MET A 1 34.32 -29.75 -11.69
C MET A 1 33.01 -28.98 -11.76
N LYS A 2 32.14 -29.17 -12.77
CA LYS A 2 30.88 -28.42 -12.91
C LYS A 2 29.73 -29.03 -12.09
N ASP A 3 29.79 -30.32 -11.81
CA ASP A 3 28.76 -31.05 -11.07
C ASP A 3 28.82 -30.77 -9.56
N ASN A 4 30.02 -30.64 -9.00
CA ASN A 4 30.25 -30.32 -7.59
C ASN A 4 29.74 -28.90 -7.21
N LEU A 5 29.70 -27.98 -8.18
CA LEU A 5 29.18 -26.62 -7.98
C LEU A 5 27.64 -26.61 -7.91
N ARG A 6 26.98 -27.52 -8.66
CA ARG A 6 25.52 -27.68 -8.64
C ARG A 6 25.03 -28.39 -7.39
N THR A 7 25.76 -29.42 -6.91
CA THR A 7 25.44 -30.07 -5.64
C THR A 7 25.67 -29.14 -4.45
N CYS A 8 26.73 -28.33 -4.44
CA CYS A 8 26.90 -27.30 -3.40
C CYS A 8 25.78 -26.26 -3.41
N LEU A 9 25.33 -25.81 -4.59
CA LEU A 9 24.24 -24.82 -4.69
C LEU A 9 22.89 -25.37 -4.21
N LEU A 10 22.61 -26.65 -4.45
CA LEU A 10 21.41 -27.30 -3.93
C LEU A 10 21.49 -27.57 -2.42
N ILE A 11 22.66 -27.92 -1.89
CA ILE A 11 22.85 -28.15 -0.44
C ILE A 11 22.72 -26.82 0.34
N VAL A 12 23.24 -25.71 -0.20
CA VAL A 12 23.07 -24.38 0.40
C VAL A 12 21.61 -23.92 0.34
N ALA A 13 20.87 -24.25 -0.73
CA ALA A 13 19.44 -23.93 -0.83
C ALA A 13 18.57 -24.74 0.14
N VAL A 14 18.94 -26.00 0.44
CA VAL A 14 18.20 -26.86 1.39
C VAL A 14 18.57 -26.54 2.86
N LEU A 15 19.79 -26.11 3.13
CA LEU A 15 20.21 -25.69 4.47
C LEU A 15 19.71 -24.28 4.85
N ALA A 16 19.35 -23.44 3.88
CA ALA A 16 18.73 -22.13 4.14
C ALA A 16 17.25 -22.22 4.56
N THR A 17 16.59 -23.35 4.33
CA THR A 17 15.18 -23.56 4.76
C THR A 17 15.04 -24.23 6.13
N ALA A 18 16.15 -24.62 6.76
CA ALA A 18 16.16 -25.45 7.97
C ALA A 18 16.79 -24.76 9.19
N ALA A 19 16.78 -23.42 9.24
CA ALA A 19 17.23 -22.66 10.40
C ALA A 19 16.17 -21.63 10.81
N CYS A 20 15.55 -21.91 11.97
CA CYS A 20 14.50 -21.15 12.67
C CYS A 20 13.12 -21.22 12.01
N THR A 21 12.09 -21.77 12.65
CA THR A 21 11.72 -21.50 14.04
C THR A 21 11.21 -22.76 14.75
N ALA A 22 11.91 -23.18 15.81
CA ALA A 22 11.19 -23.60 17.00
C ALA A 22 10.21 -22.45 17.29
N LEU A 23 8.92 -22.69 17.15
CA LEU A 23 7.92 -21.73 17.59
C LEU A 23 8.10 -21.66 19.11
N PRO A 24 8.66 -20.58 19.70
CA PRO A 24 8.21 -20.25 21.03
C PRO A 24 6.69 -20.16 20.89
N GLU A 25 5.93 -20.76 21.79
CA GLU A 25 4.53 -20.37 21.91
C GLU A 25 4.50 -18.85 21.89
N ARG A 26 3.98 -18.26 20.81
CA ARG A 26 3.97 -16.81 20.69
C ARG A 26 3.19 -16.36 21.92
N PRO A 27 3.80 -15.67 22.90
CA PRO A 27 3.04 -15.14 24.02
C PRO A 27 1.89 -14.39 23.38
N SER A 28 0.66 -14.67 23.80
CA SER A 28 -0.55 -14.30 23.08
C SER A 28 -0.42 -12.84 22.66
N ARG A 29 -0.21 -12.59 21.35
CA ARG A 29 0.17 -11.26 20.85
C ARG A 29 -0.87 -10.20 21.16
N LEU A 30 -2.06 -10.65 21.61
CA LEU A 30 -3.22 -9.90 22.05
C LEU A 30 -3.27 -9.63 23.58
N ASN A 31 -2.45 -10.26 24.40
CA ASN A 31 -2.49 -10.14 25.88
C ASN A 31 -1.53 -9.09 26.48
N GLY A 32 -0.63 -8.50 25.69
CA GLY A 32 0.31 -7.50 26.20
C GLY A 32 -0.36 -6.16 26.50
N GLN A 33 0.09 -5.47 27.55
CA GLN A 33 -0.48 -4.19 27.98
C GLN A 33 0.49 -3.03 27.75
N GLY A 34 -0.07 -1.85 27.51
CA GLY A 34 0.66 -0.59 27.39
C GLY A 34 1.29 -0.36 26.01
N PRO A 35 1.95 0.82 25.85
CA PRO A 35 2.37 1.32 24.55
C PRO A 35 3.43 0.44 23.88
N LEU A 36 4.35 -0.15 24.64
CA LEU A 36 5.38 -1.03 24.09
C LEU A 36 4.78 -2.31 23.49
N ALA A 37 3.74 -2.85 24.14
CA ALA A 37 3.07 -4.04 23.63
C ALA A 37 2.25 -3.73 22.37
N ALA A 38 1.65 -2.55 22.27
CA ALA A 38 1.01 -2.07 21.04
C ALA A 38 2.01 -1.92 19.88
N LEU A 39 3.21 -1.39 20.15
CA LEU A 39 4.28 -1.30 19.15
C LEU A 39 4.78 -2.67 18.71
N ALA A 40 4.98 -3.61 19.65
CA ALA A 40 5.34 -4.98 19.33
C ALA A 40 4.27 -5.66 18.45
N TYR A 41 2.99 -5.41 18.73
CA TYR A 41 1.89 -5.88 17.89
C TYR A 41 1.99 -5.31 16.46
N GLN A 42 2.21 -4.00 16.31
CA GLN A 42 2.39 -3.36 15.01
C GLN A 42 3.54 -3.99 14.20
N GLN A 43 4.66 -4.28 14.85
CA GLN A 43 5.84 -4.89 14.21
C GLN A 43 5.58 -6.33 13.75
N ALA A 44 4.67 -7.05 14.44
CA ALA A 44 4.29 -8.40 14.08
C ALA A 44 3.29 -8.46 12.91
N LEU A 45 2.50 -7.40 12.67
CA LEU A 45 1.46 -7.36 11.64
C LEU A 45 1.91 -7.81 10.23
N PRO A 46 3.07 -7.38 9.70
CA PRO A 46 3.48 -7.76 8.35
C PRO A 46 3.74 -9.26 8.16
N ALA A 47 4.03 -9.98 9.25
CA ALA A 47 4.28 -11.42 9.25
C ALA A 47 3.00 -12.26 9.42
N LEU A 48 1.85 -11.62 9.65
CA LEU A 48 0.58 -12.31 9.81
C LEU A 48 0.00 -12.73 8.46
N SER A 49 -0.57 -13.94 8.43
CA SER A 49 -1.42 -14.37 7.33
C SER A 49 -2.77 -13.65 7.34
N ALA A 50 -3.47 -13.64 6.20
CA ALA A 50 -4.80 -13.04 6.10
C ALA A 50 -5.82 -13.67 7.08
N GLY A 51 -5.74 -14.99 7.31
CA GLY A 51 -6.59 -15.69 8.27
C GLY A 51 -6.32 -15.28 9.72
N GLU A 52 -5.06 -15.08 10.09
CA GLU A 52 -4.68 -14.53 11.40
C GLU A 52 -5.17 -13.11 11.60
N ILE A 53 -5.10 -12.24 10.58
CA ILE A 53 -5.61 -10.87 10.65
C ILE A 53 -7.13 -10.86 10.90
N VAL A 54 -7.89 -11.72 10.20
CA VAL A 54 -9.34 -11.83 10.39
C VAL A 54 -9.67 -12.32 11.81
N ARG A 55 -8.92 -13.31 12.30
CA ARG A 55 -9.09 -13.85 13.66
C ARG A 55 -8.78 -12.80 14.72
N ASP A 56 -7.61 -12.16 14.65
CA ASP A 56 -7.21 -11.10 15.58
C ASP A 56 -8.25 -9.97 15.60
N ARG A 57 -8.76 -9.58 14.42
CA ARG A 57 -9.81 -8.56 14.33
C ARG A 57 -11.07 -8.96 15.09
N ALA A 58 -11.53 -10.21 14.95
CA ALA A 58 -12.71 -10.70 15.63
C ALA A 58 -12.51 -10.76 17.16
N GLU A 59 -11.36 -11.26 17.60
CA GLU A 59 -11.00 -11.34 19.02
C GLU A 59 -10.91 -9.95 19.66
N LEU A 60 -10.22 -9.01 19.00
CA LEU A 60 -10.11 -7.63 19.49
C LEU A 60 -11.45 -6.88 19.46
N ALA A 61 -12.30 -7.12 18.46
CA ALA A 61 -13.63 -6.51 18.38
C ALA A 61 -14.58 -7.01 19.48
N ALA A 62 -14.33 -8.18 20.06
CA ALA A 62 -15.10 -8.72 21.18
C ALA A 62 -14.76 -8.07 22.53
N MET A 63 -13.71 -7.24 22.60
CA MET A 63 -13.24 -6.56 23.82
C MET A 63 -13.30 -5.02 23.69
N PRO A 64 -14.48 -4.43 23.43
CA PRO A 64 -14.58 -2.98 23.19
C PRO A 64 -14.30 -2.12 24.43
N GLY A 65 -14.28 -2.69 25.63
CA GLY A 65 -13.97 -1.96 26.87
C GLY A 65 -12.48 -1.87 27.20
N ASP A 66 -11.64 -2.69 26.57
CA ASP A 66 -10.21 -2.74 26.87
C ASP A 66 -9.43 -1.73 25.99
N PRO A 67 -8.78 -0.70 26.57
CA PRO A 67 -8.01 0.27 25.80
C PRO A 67 -6.84 -0.35 25.02
N ASP A 68 -6.23 -1.42 25.54
CA ASP A 68 -5.14 -2.13 24.84
C ASP A 68 -5.67 -2.87 23.61
N ALA A 69 -6.82 -3.54 23.73
CA ALA A 69 -7.52 -4.14 22.60
C ALA A 69 -7.95 -3.10 21.56
N GLN A 70 -8.50 -1.95 21.99
CA GLN A 70 -8.86 -0.84 21.10
C GLN A 70 -7.65 -0.31 20.32
N MET A 71 -6.51 -0.13 20.98
CA MET A 71 -5.27 0.33 20.35
C MET A 71 -4.79 -0.65 19.27
N ARG A 72 -4.79 -1.95 19.58
CA ARG A 72 -4.40 -3.01 18.64
C ARG A 72 -5.37 -3.13 17.48
N LEU A 73 -6.67 -2.97 17.74
CA LEU A 73 -7.69 -2.95 16.71
C LEU A 73 -7.49 -1.77 15.76
N ALA A 74 -7.18 -0.57 16.30
CA ALA A 74 -6.86 0.60 15.48
C ALA A 74 -5.63 0.36 14.59
N LEU A 75 -4.56 -0.24 15.13
CA LEU A 75 -3.36 -0.61 14.37
C LEU A 75 -3.66 -1.63 13.27
N LEU A 76 -4.49 -2.64 13.55
CA LEU A 76 -4.89 -3.64 12.58
C LEU A 76 -5.76 -3.04 11.47
N LEU A 77 -6.71 -2.16 11.80
CA LEU A 77 -7.55 -1.46 10.83
C LEU A 77 -6.79 -0.45 9.98
N ALA A 78 -5.67 0.08 10.49
CA ALA A 78 -4.77 0.92 9.73
C ALA A 78 -3.84 0.12 8.79
N HIS A 79 -3.77 -1.20 8.90
CA HIS A 79 -2.82 -2.01 8.16
C HIS A 79 -3.21 -2.19 6.68
N PRO A 80 -2.31 -1.92 5.71
CA PRO A 80 -2.64 -1.88 4.28
C PRO A 80 -2.98 -3.24 3.64
N ARG A 81 -2.57 -4.36 4.27
CA ARG A 81 -2.83 -5.72 3.74
C ARG A 81 -4.21 -6.28 4.12
N GLY A 82 -4.98 -5.56 4.94
CA GLY A 82 -6.32 -5.98 5.37
C GLY A 82 -7.44 -5.17 4.73
N THR A 83 -8.67 -5.39 5.19
CA THR A 83 -9.80 -4.48 4.96
C THR A 83 -9.62 -3.23 5.83
N ALA A 84 -8.75 -2.34 5.35
CA ALA A 84 -8.42 -1.11 6.02
C ALA A 84 -9.68 -0.25 6.22
N ASP A 85 -9.82 0.31 7.42
CA ASP A 85 -10.93 1.19 7.80
C ASP A 85 -10.35 2.32 8.65
N MET A 86 -9.82 3.31 7.95
CA MET A 86 -9.08 4.42 8.55
C MET A 86 -9.98 5.29 9.43
N ALA A 87 -11.24 5.48 9.03
CA ALA A 87 -12.22 6.23 9.80
C ALA A 87 -12.50 5.55 11.14
N ARG A 88 -12.72 4.22 11.14
CA ARG A 88 -12.90 3.48 12.38
C ARG A 88 -11.65 3.43 13.25
N ALA A 89 -10.46 3.31 12.64
CA ALA A 89 -9.20 3.37 13.37
C ALA A 89 -9.05 4.72 14.10
N GLN A 90 -9.31 5.84 13.43
CA GLN A 90 -9.28 7.18 14.03
C GLN A 90 -10.29 7.30 15.19
N ALA A 91 -11.52 6.85 15.00
CA ALA A 91 -12.55 6.88 16.05
C ALA A 91 -12.13 6.11 17.32
N LEU A 92 -11.47 4.96 17.16
CA LEU A 92 -10.93 4.20 18.30
C LEU A 92 -9.81 4.96 19.03
N LEU A 93 -8.89 5.59 18.29
CA LEU A 93 -7.81 6.38 18.89
C LEU A 93 -8.35 7.61 19.64
N GLU A 94 -9.38 8.26 19.10
CA GLU A 94 -10.06 9.36 19.78
C GLU A 94 -10.80 8.91 21.04
N ALA A 95 -11.38 7.70 21.03
CA ALA A 95 -12.04 7.12 22.20
C ALA A 95 -11.02 6.87 23.33
N ILE A 96 -9.85 6.31 23.01
CA ILE A 96 -8.74 6.12 23.97
C ILE A 96 -8.29 7.46 24.56
N GLN A 97 -8.20 8.51 23.74
CA GLN A 97 -7.83 9.86 24.19
C GLN A 97 -8.84 10.49 25.15
N ARG A 98 -10.12 10.15 25.02
CA ARG A 98 -11.21 10.63 25.88
C ARG A 98 -11.39 9.79 27.14
N ASN A 99 -10.83 8.59 27.19
CA ASN A 99 -10.95 7.68 28.31
C ASN A 99 -9.95 8.07 29.44
N ALA A 100 -10.47 8.20 30.67
CA ALA A 100 -9.73 8.60 31.86
C ALA A 100 -9.19 7.40 32.69
N GLU A 101 -9.45 6.17 32.27
CA GLU A 101 -8.90 4.99 32.93
C GLU A 101 -7.37 4.96 32.89
N PRO A 102 -6.69 4.43 33.93
CA PRO A 102 -5.23 4.44 34.00
C PRO A 102 -4.56 3.65 32.86
N ALA A 103 -5.22 2.61 32.35
CA ALA A 103 -4.75 1.88 31.16
C ALA A 103 -4.80 2.77 29.91
N ALA A 104 -5.91 3.48 29.70
CA ALA A 104 -6.07 4.40 28.58
C ALA A 104 -5.12 5.59 28.65
N VAL A 105 -4.97 6.22 29.83
CA VAL A 105 -4.08 7.37 30.06
C VAL A 105 -2.64 7.06 29.62
N ARG A 106 -2.15 5.85 29.90
CA ARG A 106 -0.81 5.40 29.47
C ARG A 106 -0.67 5.26 27.95
N LEU A 107 -1.77 5.06 27.23
CA LEU A 107 -1.81 4.92 25.77
C LEU A 107 -2.06 6.26 25.05
N GLN A 108 -2.56 7.29 25.73
CA GLN A 108 -2.93 8.57 25.09
C GLN A 108 -1.81 9.23 24.28
N PRO A 109 -0.53 9.27 24.74
CA PRO A 109 0.55 9.87 23.94
C PRO A 109 0.75 9.13 22.61
N LEU A 110 0.68 7.80 22.63
CA LEU A 110 0.77 6.97 21.43
C LEU A 110 -0.46 7.16 20.53
N ALA A 111 -1.66 7.23 21.13
CA ALA A 111 -2.90 7.44 20.39
C ALA A 111 -2.93 8.79 19.65
N ARG A 112 -2.42 9.86 20.27
CA ARG A 112 -2.29 11.19 19.63
C ARG A 112 -1.35 11.15 18.43
N LEU A 113 -0.14 10.62 18.62
CA LEU A 113 0.85 10.51 17.55
C LEU A 113 0.33 9.65 16.39
N LEU A 114 -0.28 8.50 16.69
CA LEU A 114 -0.89 7.65 15.65
C LEU A 114 -2.05 8.35 14.95
N GLY A 115 -2.90 9.09 15.67
CA GLY A 115 -4.00 9.86 15.09
C GLY A 115 -3.51 10.87 14.06
N GLU A 116 -2.47 11.63 14.40
CA GLU A 116 -1.83 12.58 13.48
C GLU A 116 -1.26 11.86 12.23
N GLN A 117 -0.54 10.75 12.42
CA GLN A 117 0.03 9.98 11.31
C GLN A 117 -1.05 9.41 10.39
N LEU A 118 -2.15 8.89 10.92
CA LEU A 118 -3.24 8.36 10.11
C LEU A 118 -3.98 9.48 9.34
N ALA A 119 -4.12 10.66 9.94
CA ALA A 119 -4.71 11.82 9.27
C ALA A 119 -3.84 12.31 8.09
N GLU A 120 -2.51 12.38 8.29
CA GLU A 120 -1.58 12.71 7.20
C GLU A 120 -1.60 11.66 6.10
N ARG A 121 -1.64 10.37 6.45
CA ARG A 121 -1.77 9.29 5.46
C ARG A 121 -3.02 9.43 4.62
N GLN A 122 -4.16 9.77 5.25
CA GLN A 122 -5.41 10.00 4.52
C GLN A 122 -5.30 11.17 3.54
N LYS A 123 -4.65 12.28 3.92
CA LYS A 123 -4.39 13.41 3.01
C LYS A 123 -3.54 12.97 1.82
N LEU A 124 -2.46 12.21 2.06
CA LEU A 124 -1.59 11.69 1.00
C LEU A 124 -2.32 10.75 0.05
N GLU A 125 -3.21 9.88 0.57
CA GLU A 125 -4.07 9.02 -0.23
C GLU A 125 -4.96 9.87 -1.16
N THR A 126 -5.63 10.91 -0.64
CA THR A 126 -6.45 11.81 -1.48
C THR A 126 -5.65 12.58 -2.53
N HIS A 127 -4.41 12.98 -2.22
CA HIS A 127 -3.53 13.62 -3.19
C HIS A 127 -3.10 12.66 -4.30
N ASN A 128 -2.76 11.42 -3.95
CA ASN A 128 -2.42 10.38 -4.92
C ASN A 128 -3.58 10.08 -5.87
N GLU A 129 -4.81 10.01 -5.36
CA GLU A 129 -6.01 9.81 -6.19
C GLU A 129 -6.19 10.94 -7.21
N ARG A 130 -6.01 12.20 -6.78
CA ARG A 130 -6.07 13.37 -7.68
C ARG A 130 -5.00 13.30 -8.77
N LEU A 131 -3.76 12.96 -8.40
CA LEU A 131 -2.66 12.82 -9.35
C LEU A 131 -2.91 11.69 -10.35
N ALA A 132 -3.45 10.56 -9.89
CA ALA A 132 -3.81 9.44 -10.76
C ALA A 132 -4.89 9.82 -11.79
N LEU A 133 -5.88 10.62 -11.38
CA LEU A 133 -6.90 11.16 -12.30
C LEU A 133 -6.28 12.11 -13.33
N GLN A 134 -5.43 13.04 -12.90
CA GLN A 134 -4.75 13.97 -13.80
C GLN A 134 -3.86 13.24 -14.82
N LEU A 135 -3.15 12.20 -14.39
CA LEU A 135 -2.33 11.38 -15.29
C LEU A 135 -3.19 10.67 -16.33
N LYS A 136 -4.33 10.10 -15.93
CA LYS A 136 -5.27 9.43 -16.83
C LYS A 136 -5.87 10.40 -17.86
N GLU A 137 -6.24 11.61 -17.43
CA GLU A 137 -6.71 12.66 -18.32
C GLU A 137 -5.62 13.14 -19.28
N GLY A 138 -4.38 13.29 -18.80
CA GLY A 138 -3.23 13.62 -19.63
C GLY A 138 -2.96 12.55 -20.70
N GLN A 139 -3.03 11.27 -20.33
CA GLN A 139 -2.90 10.15 -21.27
C GLN A 139 -3.98 10.16 -22.34
N ARG A 140 -5.24 10.46 -21.98
CA ARG A 140 -6.34 10.61 -22.95
C ARG A 140 -6.08 11.74 -23.95
N LYS A 141 -5.65 12.91 -23.45
CA LYS A 141 -5.30 14.05 -24.32
C LYS A 141 -4.14 13.71 -25.26
N LEU A 142 -3.14 12.98 -24.78
CA LEU A 142 -2.03 12.52 -25.63
C LEU A 142 -2.51 11.57 -26.72
N GLN A 143 -3.41 10.63 -26.41
CA GLN A 143 -4.01 9.74 -27.41
C GLN A 143 -4.81 10.53 -28.45
N GLU A 144 -5.65 11.47 -28.02
CA GLU A 144 -6.42 12.34 -28.92
C GLU A 144 -5.52 13.19 -29.83
N LEU A 145 -4.39 13.69 -29.30
CA LEU A 145 -3.42 14.45 -30.09
C LEU A 145 -2.70 13.54 -31.09
N GLN A 146 -2.34 12.32 -30.70
CA GLN A 146 -1.71 11.35 -31.60
C GLN A 146 -2.66 10.99 -32.75
N GLU A 147 -3.93 10.70 -32.46
CA GLU A 147 -4.93 10.42 -33.50
C GLU A 147 -5.08 11.59 -34.49
N LYS A 148 -5.01 12.84 -34.01
CA LYS A 148 -5.06 14.02 -34.88
C LYS A 148 -3.81 14.13 -35.76
N LEU A 149 -2.62 13.87 -35.21
CA LEU A 149 -1.38 13.85 -35.98
C LEU A 149 -1.41 12.77 -37.06
N ASP A 150 -1.89 11.57 -36.73
CA ASP A 150 -1.99 10.47 -37.68
C ASP A 150 -2.98 10.80 -38.81
N ARG A 151 -4.15 11.41 -38.49
CA ARG A 151 -5.10 11.90 -39.50
C ARG A 151 -4.50 12.98 -40.39
N LEU A 152 -3.73 13.91 -39.82
CA LEU A 152 -3.04 14.95 -40.60
C LEU A 152 -1.99 14.35 -41.53
N ALA A 153 -1.20 13.38 -41.05
CA ALA A 153 -0.22 12.66 -41.86
C ALA A 153 -0.87 11.88 -43.01
N GLU A 154 -2.06 11.28 -42.78
CA GLU A 154 -2.84 10.63 -43.83
C GLU A 154 -3.37 11.61 -44.88
N ILE A 155 -3.82 12.80 -44.46
CA ILE A 155 -4.18 13.89 -45.38
C ILE A 155 -2.97 14.30 -46.22
N GLU A 156 -1.80 14.53 -45.60
CA GLU A 156 -0.57 14.88 -46.32
C GLU A 156 -0.19 13.83 -47.37
N ARG A 157 -0.39 12.54 -47.07
CA ARG A 157 -0.08 11.44 -47.97
C ARG A 157 -1.08 11.28 -49.12
N SER A 158 -2.33 11.66 -48.89
CA SER A 158 -3.42 11.57 -49.88
C SER A 158 -3.55 12.83 -50.76
N LEU A 159 -2.84 13.92 -50.42
CA LEU A 159 -2.75 15.08 -51.30
C LEU A 159 -2.04 14.70 -52.62
N PRO A 160 -2.66 14.96 -53.79
CA PRO A 160 -2.04 14.66 -55.07
C PRO A 160 -0.75 15.47 -55.21
N SER A 161 0.34 14.81 -55.62
CA SER A 161 1.58 15.49 -56.01
C SER A 161 1.25 16.53 -57.09
N ARG A 162 1.47 17.81 -56.79
CA ARG A 162 1.29 18.90 -57.76
C ARG A 162 1.99 18.50 -59.06
N PRO A 163 1.30 18.43 -60.21
CA PRO A 163 1.95 18.07 -61.46
C PRO A 163 3.09 19.07 -61.68
N ARG A 164 4.31 18.56 -61.81
CA ARG A 164 5.44 19.36 -62.29
C ARG A 164 5.02 19.85 -63.68
N SER A 165 4.75 21.14 -63.80
CA SER A 165 4.59 21.76 -65.11
C SER A 165 5.84 21.43 -65.91
N PRO A 166 5.74 20.73 -67.06
CA PRO A 166 6.89 20.60 -67.94
C PRO A 166 7.28 22.02 -68.36
N LEU A 167 8.56 22.35 -68.18
CA LEU A 167 9.14 23.56 -68.76
C LEU A 167 8.86 23.50 -70.28
N PRO A 168 8.17 24.48 -70.87
CA PRO A 168 7.91 24.46 -72.31
C PRO A 168 9.22 24.69 -73.06
N GLY A 169 9.56 23.72 -73.90
CA GLY A 169 10.53 23.74 -75.00
C GLY A 169 11.56 24.88 -75.04
N SER A 170 12.82 24.54 -74.74
CA SER A 170 13.95 25.16 -75.42
C SER A 170 13.93 24.71 -76.89
N LEU A 171 13.33 25.53 -77.75
CA LEU A 171 13.53 25.47 -79.20
C LEU A 171 14.73 26.34 -79.56
N GLN A 172 15.69 25.69 -80.23
CA GLN A 172 16.72 26.22 -81.14
C GLN A 172 17.89 27.01 -80.54
#